data_AF-A0A1B6KNY8-F1
#
_entry.id   AF-A0A1B6KNY8-F1
#
_cell.length_a   1.000
_cell.length_b   1.000
_cell.length_c   1.000
_cell.angle_alpha   90.00
_cell.angle_beta   90.00
_cell.angle_gamma   90.00
#
_symmetry.space_group_name_H-M   'P 1'
#
loop_
_entity.id
_entity.type
_entity.pdbx_description
1 polymer ?
#
loop_
_entity_poly.entity_id
_entity_poly.type
_entity_poly.pdbx_seq_one_letter_code
_entity_poly.pdbx_strand_id
1 'polypeptide(L)'
;LTGILSKLYLIVSCLKEILITIESYKKATHLTIADRKYLKQLQEKVCNTNDLKYLFVLLLRHFDPTVQSHQFLQETVVANHHLLVLLENCPKVSKPDILEHLRQFASEDVMKQYGVLLACYEDNGEMVNNCVFTMMHHVAGDLEKVSALFHPSILKSFTKMLETEFEIREDWTDLVEYVLQKCLKTKHVKAVPTDLKLCLDEDEEMGADVAQRKITLEPVKEPAAPEWSKEDQESLCWYFTQSVMAGDPIAHIQQLFLENCGQTKTRTGIIENLWKQGIIQEDQYKTLFAREMPPNDPEVIQSNNSEMDILEGIQVIIDYL
;
A
#
# COMPACT_ATOMS: atom_id res chain seq x y z
N LEU A 1 -19.33 -16.68 -10.09
CA LEU A 1 -18.08 -15.91 -10.12
C LEU A 1 -16.92 -16.63 -9.43
N THR A 2 -17.10 -17.10 -8.19
CA THR A 2 -16.06 -17.77 -7.37
C THR A 2 -15.29 -18.86 -8.12
N GLY A 3 -15.97 -19.80 -8.79
CA GLY A 3 -15.30 -20.87 -9.53
C GLY A 3 -14.50 -20.44 -10.76
N ILE A 4 -14.78 -19.26 -11.36
CA ILE A 4 -14.00 -18.72 -12.48
C ILE A 4 -12.75 -18.02 -11.95
N LEU A 5 -12.88 -17.27 -10.85
CA LEU A 5 -11.77 -16.58 -10.21
C LEU A 5 -10.74 -17.56 -9.64
N SER A 6 -11.20 -18.65 -9.01
CA SER A 6 -10.32 -19.74 -8.59
C SER A 6 -9.59 -20.39 -9.78
N LYS A 7 -10.25 -20.54 -10.93
CA LYS A 7 -9.59 -21.05 -12.14
C LYS A 7 -8.55 -20.08 -12.68
N LEU A 8 -8.84 -18.78 -12.68
CA LEU A 8 -7.89 -17.77 -13.14
C LEU A 8 -6.63 -17.75 -12.26
N TYR A 9 -6.82 -17.82 -10.93
CA TYR A 9 -5.72 -17.99 -9.98
C TYR A 9 -4.88 -19.25 -10.29
N LEU A 10 -5.52 -20.41 -10.46
CA LEU A 10 -4.82 -21.65 -10.78
C LEU A 10 -4.06 -21.58 -12.11
N ILE A 11 -4.61 -20.87 -13.11
CA ILE A 11 -3.92 -20.63 -14.39
C ILE A 11 -2.66 -19.80 -14.16
N VAL A 12 -2.75 -18.69 -13.43
CA VAL A 12 -1.59 -17.83 -13.13
C VAL A 12 -0.53 -18.62 -12.36
N SER A 13 -0.92 -19.37 -11.33
CA SER A 13 0.03 -20.20 -10.57
C SER A 13 0.66 -21.28 -11.44
N CYS A 14 -0.10 -21.94 -12.31
CA CYS A 14 0.46 -22.92 -13.25
C CYS A 14 1.48 -22.27 -14.21
N LEU A 15 1.15 -21.10 -14.77
CA LEU A 15 2.06 -20.35 -15.64
C LEU A 15 3.34 -19.95 -14.89
N LYS A 16 3.20 -19.47 -13.66
CA LYS A 16 4.33 -19.15 -12.77
C LYS A 16 5.26 -20.36 -12.60
N GLU A 17 4.71 -21.52 -12.22
CA GLU A 17 5.50 -22.74 -12.02
C GLU A 17 6.20 -23.19 -13.31
N ILE A 18 5.57 -23.06 -14.47
CA ILE A 18 6.20 -23.34 -15.77
C ILE A 18 7.40 -22.41 -15.99
N LEU A 19 7.26 -21.11 -15.74
CA LEU A 19 8.32 -20.13 -15.93
C LEU A 19 9.51 -20.39 -14.99
N ILE A 20 9.23 -20.61 -13.69
CA ILE A 20 10.24 -20.96 -12.68
C ILE A 20 10.97 -22.23 -13.09
N THR A 21 10.22 -23.28 -13.49
CA THR A 21 10.79 -24.56 -13.90
C THR A 21 11.78 -24.38 -15.05
N ILE A 22 11.42 -23.63 -16.10
CA ILE A 22 12.32 -23.39 -17.23
C ILE A 22 13.61 -22.70 -16.75
N GLU A 23 13.51 -21.74 -15.85
CA GLU A 23 14.66 -21.02 -15.28
C GLU A 23 15.55 -21.93 -14.42
N SER A 24 14.96 -22.72 -13.52
CA SER A 24 15.68 -23.65 -12.64
C SER A 24 16.43 -24.71 -13.44
N TYR A 25 15.79 -25.29 -14.47
CA TYR A 25 16.42 -26.29 -15.31
C TYR A 25 17.58 -25.72 -16.15
N LYS A 26 17.55 -24.43 -16.50
CA LYS A 26 18.70 -23.78 -17.18
C LYS A 26 19.97 -23.80 -16.32
N LYS A 27 19.83 -23.74 -15.00
CA LYS A 27 20.93 -23.77 -14.02
C LYS A 27 21.40 -25.21 -13.71
N ALA A 28 20.66 -26.24 -14.15
CA ALA A 28 20.99 -27.62 -13.88
C ALA A 28 22.25 -28.09 -14.63
N THR A 29 23.16 -28.75 -13.90
CA THR A 29 24.44 -29.24 -14.42
C THR A 29 24.30 -30.59 -15.14
N HIS A 30 23.34 -31.42 -14.74
CA HIS A 30 23.21 -32.83 -15.19
C HIS A 30 22.34 -33.04 -16.44
N LEU A 31 21.95 -31.97 -17.15
CA LEU A 31 21.12 -32.10 -18.35
C LEU A 31 21.87 -32.58 -19.58
N THR A 32 21.22 -33.46 -20.35
CA THR A 32 21.73 -33.91 -21.65
C THR A 32 21.77 -32.75 -22.65
N ILE A 33 22.57 -32.90 -23.72
CA ILE A 33 22.63 -31.90 -24.80
C ILE A 33 21.26 -31.71 -25.47
N ALA A 34 20.50 -32.81 -25.62
CA ALA A 34 19.16 -32.77 -26.19
C ALA A 34 18.19 -31.95 -25.31
N ASP A 35 18.19 -32.18 -24.00
CA ASP A 35 17.35 -31.44 -23.05
C ASP A 35 17.71 -29.96 -23.02
N ARG A 36 19.01 -29.63 -23.02
CA ARG A 36 19.48 -28.23 -23.11
C ARG A 36 18.99 -27.56 -24.39
N LYS A 37 18.99 -28.26 -25.52
CA LYS A 37 18.47 -27.74 -26.79
C LYS A 37 16.94 -27.56 -26.74
N TYR A 38 16.22 -28.52 -26.16
CA TYR A 38 14.77 -28.43 -25.98
C TYR A 38 14.37 -27.25 -25.09
N LEU A 39 15.04 -27.06 -23.94
CA LEU A 39 14.79 -25.94 -23.03
C LEU A 39 15.05 -24.59 -23.70
N LYS A 40 16.12 -24.47 -24.51
CA LYS A 40 16.36 -23.25 -25.31
C LYS A 40 15.21 -22.99 -26.29
N GLN A 41 14.75 -24.01 -27.01
CA GLN A 41 13.62 -23.87 -27.93
C GLN A 41 12.31 -23.51 -27.21
N LEU A 42 12.10 -24.07 -26.02
CA LEU A 42 10.94 -23.75 -25.19
C LEU A 42 10.99 -22.30 -24.71
N GLN A 43 12.13 -21.83 -24.20
CA GLN A 43 12.35 -20.42 -23.83
C GLN A 43 12.04 -19.51 -25.01
N GLU A 44 12.58 -19.79 -26.19
CA GLU A 44 12.32 -19.00 -27.40
C GLU A 44 10.83 -18.95 -27.75
N LYS A 45 10.11 -20.07 -27.64
CA LYS A 45 8.65 -20.10 -27.87
C LYS A 45 7.90 -19.24 -26.86
N VAL A 46 8.24 -19.34 -25.58
CA VAL A 46 7.63 -18.52 -24.52
C VAL A 46 7.88 -17.03 -24.78
N CYS A 47 9.14 -16.66 -25.09
CA CYS A 47 9.51 -15.27 -25.40
C CYS A 47 8.81 -14.71 -26.65
N ASN A 48 8.49 -15.56 -27.62
CA ASN A 48 7.77 -15.18 -28.84
C ASN A 48 6.25 -15.15 -28.67
N THR A 49 5.72 -15.65 -27.55
CA THR A 49 4.27 -15.67 -27.28
C THR A 49 3.84 -14.33 -26.68
N ASN A 50 3.51 -13.37 -27.55
CA ASN A 50 3.11 -12.03 -27.13
C ASN A 50 1.87 -12.03 -26.22
N ASP A 51 0.90 -12.91 -26.47
CA ASP A 51 -0.31 -13.01 -25.66
C ASP A 51 0.01 -13.31 -24.19
N LEU A 52 1.05 -14.10 -23.92
CA LEU A 52 1.49 -14.38 -22.55
C LEU A 52 2.06 -13.11 -21.88
N LYS A 53 2.81 -12.29 -22.62
CA LYS A 53 3.32 -11.00 -22.12
C LYS A 53 2.17 -10.05 -21.78
N TYR A 54 1.21 -9.93 -22.68
CA TYR A 54 0.06 -9.04 -22.51
C TYR A 54 -0.96 -9.57 -21.50
N LEU A 55 -1.01 -10.88 -21.25
CA LEU A 55 -1.86 -11.47 -20.23
C LEU A 55 -1.59 -10.84 -18.86
N PHE A 56 -0.33 -10.81 -18.40
CA PHE A 56 -0.02 -10.26 -17.08
C PHE A 56 -0.32 -8.75 -16.99
N VAL A 57 -0.05 -7.99 -18.06
CA VAL A 57 -0.46 -6.57 -18.15
C VAL A 57 -1.97 -6.43 -18.00
N LEU A 58 -2.75 -7.24 -18.71
CA LEU A 58 -4.21 -7.22 -18.67
C LEU A 58 -4.74 -7.57 -17.28
N LEU A 59 -4.19 -8.60 -16.65
CA LEU A 59 -4.58 -9.02 -15.30
C LEU A 59 -4.32 -7.94 -14.26
N LEU A 60 -3.19 -7.23 -14.38
CA LEU A 60 -2.88 -6.11 -13.48
C LEU A 60 -3.79 -4.91 -13.73
N ARG A 61 -4.04 -4.54 -15.00
CA ARG A 61 -4.94 -3.42 -15.33
C ARG A 61 -6.38 -3.62 -14.85
N HIS A 62 -6.85 -4.86 -14.85
CA HIS A 62 -8.20 -5.21 -14.43
C HIS A 62 -8.27 -5.86 -13.05
N PHE A 63 -7.21 -5.72 -12.24
CA PHE A 63 -7.25 -6.20 -10.88
C PHE A 63 -8.29 -5.42 -10.06
N ASP A 64 -9.18 -6.15 -9.41
CA ASP A 64 -10.21 -5.61 -8.54
C ASP A 64 -10.13 -6.28 -7.16
N PRO A 65 -9.72 -5.56 -6.10
CA PRO A 65 -9.59 -6.11 -4.75
C PRO A 65 -10.92 -6.55 -4.13
N THR A 66 -12.06 -6.11 -4.67
CA THR A 66 -13.40 -6.56 -4.21
C THR A 66 -13.76 -7.95 -4.75
N VAL A 67 -13.06 -8.41 -5.80
CA VAL A 67 -13.35 -9.65 -6.52
C VAL A 67 -12.18 -10.63 -6.42
N GLN A 68 -10.95 -10.16 -6.53
CA GLN A 68 -9.74 -10.95 -6.58
C GLN A 68 -8.94 -10.81 -5.28
N SER A 69 -8.36 -11.93 -4.83
CA SER A 69 -7.60 -11.95 -3.59
C SER A 69 -6.24 -11.25 -3.72
N HIS A 70 -5.70 -10.80 -2.59
CA HIS A 70 -4.33 -10.30 -2.52
C HIS A 70 -3.31 -11.34 -3.03
N GLN A 71 -3.52 -12.62 -2.71
CA GLN A 71 -2.66 -13.71 -3.18
C GLN A 71 -2.66 -13.84 -4.71
N PHE A 72 -3.80 -13.59 -5.37
CA PHE A 72 -3.86 -13.57 -6.84
C PHE A 72 -2.98 -12.47 -7.43
N LEU A 73 -2.98 -11.28 -6.81
CA LEU A 73 -2.13 -10.17 -7.23
C LEU A 73 -0.65 -10.50 -7.04
N GLN A 74 -0.28 -11.07 -5.89
CA GLN A 74 1.09 -11.54 -5.62
C GLN A 74 1.55 -12.58 -6.67
N GLU A 75 0.74 -13.60 -6.94
CA GLU A 75 1.03 -14.61 -7.95
C GLU A 75 1.20 -14.00 -9.35
N THR A 76 0.37 -13.02 -9.71
CA THR A 76 0.44 -12.33 -11.00
C THR A 76 1.73 -11.53 -11.13
N VAL A 77 2.12 -10.79 -10.09
CA VAL A 77 3.36 -9.99 -10.07
C VAL A 77 4.60 -10.89 -10.11
N VAL A 78 4.63 -11.97 -9.33
CA VAL A 78 5.75 -12.92 -9.32
C VAL A 78 5.86 -13.67 -10.64
N ALA A 79 4.74 -14.13 -11.22
CA ALA A 79 4.73 -14.77 -12.53
C ALA A 79 5.25 -13.84 -13.64
N ASN A 80 4.82 -12.57 -13.61
CA ASN A 80 5.31 -11.55 -14.53
C ASN A 80 6.83 -11.33 -14.38
N HIS A 81 7.33 -11.24 -13.14
CA HIS A 81 8.76 -11.10 -12.90
C HIS A 81 9.57 -12.27 -13.49
N HIS A 82 9.16 -13.52 -13.28
CA HIS A 82 9.84 -14.66 -13.90
C HIS A 82 9.77 -14.65 -15.43
N LEU A 83 8.67 -14.15 -16.02
CA LEU A 83 8.61 -13.95 -17.46
C LEU A 83 9.64 -12.92 -17.93
N LEU A 84 9.78 -11.79 -17.23
CA LEU A 84 10.78 -10.76 -17.55
C LEU A 84 12.21 -11.30 -17.44
N VAL A 85 12.53 -12.00 -16.36
CA VAL A 85 13.83 -12.68 -16.19
C VAL A 85 14.07 -13.66 -17.35
N LEU A 86 13.06 -14.40 -17.78
CA LEU A 86 13.17 -15.33 -18.91
C LEU A 86 13.44 -14.60 -20.23
N LEU A 87 12.80 -13.44 -20.45
CA LEU A 87 13.00 -12.58 -21.62
C LEU A 87 14.41 -11.99 -21.66
N GLU A 88 14.90 -11.43 -20.55
CA GLU A 88 16.26 -10.89 -20.43
C GLU A 88 17.34 -11.93 -20.69
N ASN A 89 17.07 -13.16 -20.25
CA ASN A 89 17.97 -14.29 -20.42
C ASN A 89 17.86 -14.99 -21.78
N CYS A 90 17.07 -14.45 -22.72
CA CYS A 90 16.87 -15.02 -24.04
C CYS A 90 17.74 -14.30 -25.08
N PRO A 91 18.70 -14.97 -25.74
CA PRO A 91 19.63 -14.33 -26.67
C PRO A 91 18.99 -13.65 -27.89
N LYS A 92 17.73 -14.00 -28.20
CA LYS A 92 16.98 -13.47 -29.35
C LYS A 92 16.14 -12.25 -29.01
N VAL A 93 15.98 -11.93 -27.73
CA VAL A 93 15.20 -10.76 -27.28
C VAL A 93 16.17 -9.63 -27.04
N SER A 94 15.97 -8.50 -27.71
CA SER A 94 16.84 -7.34 -27.52
C SER A 94 16.39 -6.50 -26.34
N LYS A 95 17.32 -5.77 -25.69
CA LYS A 95 16.99 -4.85 -24.59
C LYS A 95 15.90 -3.83 -24.99
N PRO A 96 15.91 -3.22 -26.19
CA PRO A 96 14.81 -2.37 -26.65
C PRO A 96 13.43 -3.05 -26.66
N ASP A 97 13.34 -4.32 -27.04
CA ASP A 97 12.07 -5.06 -27.06
C ASP A 97 11.51 -5.25 -25.65
N ILE A 98 12.40 -5.48 -24.67
CA ILE A 98 12.04 -5.61 -23.26
C ILE A 98 11.55 -4.26 -22.73
N LEU A 99 12.26 -3.17 -23.03
CA LEU A 99 11.84 -1.83 -22.63
C LEU A 99 10.49 -1.43 -23.25
N GLU A 100 10.24 -1.77 -24.51
CA GLU A 100 8.95 -1.55 -25.15
C GLU A 100 7.83 -2.31 -24.45
N HIS A 101 8.08 -3.56 -24.02
CA HIS A 101 7.12 -4.29 -23.22
C HIS A 101 6.92 -3.65 -21.83
N LEU A 102 8.00 -3.26 -21.15
CA LEU A 102 7.95 -2.62 -19.82
C LEU A 102 7.16 -1.29 -19.83
N ARG A 103 7.13 -0.56 -20.94
CA ARG A 103 6.31 0.65 -21.09
C ARG A 103 4.82 0.42 -20.79
N GLN A 104 4.34 -0.80 -20.95
CA GLN A 104 2.94 -1.17 -20.66
C GLN A 104 2.61 -1.13 -19.17
N PHE A 105 3.61 -1.24 -18.29
CA PHE A 105 3.48 -1.20 -16.84
C PHE A 105 3.57 0.23 -16.28
N ALA A 106 4.17 1.15 -17.03
CA ALA A 106 4.34 2.56 -16.64
C ALA A 106 3.06 3.40 -16.82
N SER A 107 1.95 2.89 -16.32
CA SER A 107 0.64 3.56 -16.24
C SER A 107 0.18 3.57 -14.79
N GLU A 108 -0.54 4.62 -14.39
CA GLU A 108 -1.05 4.78 -13.03
C GLU A 108 -1.91 3.59 -12.57
N ASP A 109 -2.79 3.07 -13.44
CA ASP A 109 -3.64 1.91 -13.12
C ASP A 109 -2.85 0.65 -12.75
N VAL A 110 -1.74 0.39 -13.46
CA VAL A 110 -0.88 -0.77 -13.17
C VAL A 110 -0.01 -0.50 -11.95
N MET A 111 0.60 0.67 -11.86
CA MET A 111 1.46 1.04 -10.73
C MET A 111 0.68 1.09 -9.42
N LYS A 112 -0.59 1.50 -9.45
CA LYS A 112 -1.51 1.39 -8.31
C LYS A 112 -1.53 -0.01 -7.73
N GLN A 113 -1.56 -1.06 -8.55
CA GLN A 113 -1.59 -2.44 -8.04
C GLN A 113 -0.27 -2.87 -7.42
N TYR A 114 0.85 -2.45 -7.98
CA TYR A 114 2.15 -2.59 -7.32
C TYR A 114 2.18 -1.84 -5.98
N GLY A 115 1.55 -0.65 -5.92
CA GLY A 115 1.36 0.10 -4.68
C GLY A 115 0.46 -0.58 -3.66
N VAL A 116 -0.54 -1.36 -4.09
CA VAL A 116 -1.36 -2.18 -3.17
C VAL A 116 -0.51 -3.26 -2.50
N LEU A 117 0.33 -3.98 -3.26
CA LEU A 117 1.26 -4.94 -2.67
C LEU A 117 2.28 -4.24 -1.77
N LEU A 118 2.82 -3.11 -2.21
CA LEU A 118 3.79 -2.33 -1.45
C LEU A 118 3.21 -1.83 -0.12
N ALA A 119 1.90 -1.58 0.00
CA ALA A 119 1.28 -1.19 1.27
C ALA A 119 1.46 -2.26 2.37
N CYS A 120 1.63 -3.53 1.98
CA CYS A 120 1.83 -4.67 2.87
C CYS A 120 3.29 -5.18 2.85
N TYR A 121 4.28 -4.30 2.63
CA TYR A 121 5.68 -4.69 2.48
C TYR A 121 6.25 -5.46 3.68
N GLU A 122 5.77 -5.20 4.90
CA GLU A 122 6.20 -5.88 6.12
C GLU A 122 5.73 -7.35 6.16
N ASP A 123 4.53 -7.62 5.64
CA ASP A 123 3.91 -8.95 5.62
C ASP A 123 4.25 -9.76 4.36
N ASN A 124 4.69 -9.08 3.31
CA ASN A 124 5.08 -9.71 2.05
C ASN A 124 6.37 -10.52 2.23
N GLY A 125 6.40 -11.70 1.60
CA GLY A 125 7.66 -12.43 1.44
C GLY A 125 8.67 -11.65 0.59
N GLU A 126 9.96 -11.86 0.85
CA GLU A 126 11.07 -11.15 0.18
C GLU A 126 10.94 -11.14 -1.35
N MET A 127 10.55 -12.28 -1.94
CA MET A 127 10.36 -12.41 -3.39
C MET A 127 9.31 -11.42 -3.94
N VAL A 128 8.21 -11.19 -3.22
CA VAL A 128 7.16 -10.27 -3.67
C VAL A 128 7.68 -8.83 -3.63
N ASN A 129 8.31 -8.43 -2.52
CA ASN A 129 8.90 -7.11 -2.40
C ASN A 129 9.97 -6.87 -3.48
N ASN A 130 10.84 -7.85 -3.73
CA ASN A 130 11.80 -7.83 -4.82
C ASN A 130 11.13 -7.54 -6.17
N CYS A 131 10.08 -8.28 -6.50
CA CYS A 131 9.35 -8.07 -7.76
C CYS A 131 8.77 -6.66 -7.87
N VAL A 132 8.23 -6.12 -6.76
CA VAL A 132 7.65 -4.78 -6.71
C VAL A 132 8.72 -3.72 -6.93
N PHE A 133 9.82 -3.77 -6.16
CA PHE A 133 10.92 -2.82 -6.27
C PHE A 133 11.59 -2.87 -7.64
N THR A 134 11.84 -4.07 -8.18
CA THR A 134 12.40 -4.23 -9.53
C THR A 134 11.52 -3.57 -10.60
N MET A 135 10.20 -3.80 -10.56
CA MET A 135 9.30 -3.16 -11.53
C MET A 135 9.28 -1.63 -11.38
N MET A 136 9.19 -1.13 -10.16
CA MET A 136 9.21 0.32 -9.91
C MET A 136 10.53 0.96 -10.32
N HIS A 137 11.65 0.26 -10.12
CA HIS A 137 12.97 0.69 -10.59
C HIS A 137 13.02 0.80 -12.11
N HIS A 138 12.52 -0.20 -12.86
CA HIS A 138 12.43 -0.11 -14.32
C HIS A 138 11.54 1.06 -14.76
N VAL A 139 10.42 1.31 -14.08
CA VAL A 139 9.49 2.39 -14.43
C VAL A 139 10.11 3.77 -14.16
N ALA A 140 10.76 3.96 -13.01
CA ALA A 140 11.33 5.25 -12.61
C ALA A 140 12.69 5.53 -13.24
N GLY A 141 13.56 4.52 -13.28
CA GLY A 141 14.92 4.59 -13.79
C GLY A 141 14.96 4.37 -15.30
N ASP A 142 14.81 3.12 -15.75
CA ASP A 142 15.03 2.74 -17.16
C ASP A 142 14.07 3.42 -18.15
N LEU A 143 12.82 3.63 -17.75
CA LEU A 143 11.80 4.28 -18.57
C LEU A 143 11.67 5.78 -18.31
N GLU A 144 12.33 6.30 -17.28
CA GLU A 144 12.24 7.69 -16.83
C GLU A 144 10.79 8.18 -16.57
N LYS A 145 9.87 7.26 -16.25
CA LYS A 145 8.44 7.51 -16.03
C LYS A 145 8.08 7.53 -14.54
N VAL A 146 8.94 8.17 -13.75
CA VAL A 146 8.80 8.33 -12.29
C VAL A 146 7.44 8.88 -11.84
N SER A 147 6.77 9.70 -12.65
CA SER A 147 5.44 10.25 -12.33
C SER A 147 4.36 9.16 -12.20
N ALA A 148 4.52 8.00 -12.83
CA ALA A 148 3.61 6.87 -12.66
C ALA A 148 3.65 6.28 -11.24
N LEU A 149 4.69 6.57 -10.47
CA LEU A 149 4.83 6.15 -9.06
C LEU A 149 4.27 7.18 -8.06
N PHE A 150 3.77 8.33 -8.52
CA PHE A 150 3.20 9.36 -7.63
C PHE A 150 1.80 9.01 -7.10
N HIS A 151 1.45 7.72 -7.13
CA HIS A 151 0.21 7.21 -6.57
C HIS A 151 0.26 7.28 -5.02
N PRO A 152 -0.80 7.73 -4.33
CA PRO A 152 -0.78 7.95 -2.89
C PRO A 152 -0.36 6.72 -2.07
N SER A 153 -0.80 5.52 -2.46
CA SER A 153 -0.40 4.29 -1.74
C SER A 153 1.11 4.04 -1.80
N ILE A 154 1.76 4.33 -2.94
CA ILE A 154 3.19 4.16 -3.12
C ILE A 154 3.95 5.17 -2.28
N LEU A 155 3.55 6.45 -2.37
CA LEU A 155 4.21 7.53 -1.62
C LEU A 155 4.07 7.33 -0.10
N LYS A 156 2.88 6.93 0.39
CA LYS A 156 2.65 6.62 1.81
C LYS A 156 3.54 5.47 2.27
N SER A 157 3.62 4.39 1.50
CA SER A 157 4.53 3.27 1.81
C SER A 157 5.99 3.70 1.83
N PHE A 158 6.45 4.42 0.82
CA PHE A 158 7.83 4.92 0.73
C PHE A 158 8.20 5.83 1.89
N THR A 159 7.31 6.75 2.30
CA THR A 159 7.52 7.57 3.49
C THR A 159 7.59 6.72 4.76
N LYS A 160 6.65 5.79 4.94
CA LYS A 160 6.64 4.88 6.11
C LYS A 160 7.94 4.07 6.18
N MET A 161 8.40 3.54 5.06
CA MET A 161 9.65 2.77 4.98
C MET A 161 10.85 3.56 5.49
N LEU A 162 10.98 4.85 5.13
CA LEU A 162 12.07 5.71 5.62
C LEU A 162 11.95 6.09 7.10
N GLU A 163 10.73 6.13 7.65
CA GLU A 163 10.47 6.50 9.04
C GLU A 163 10.65 5.31 10.01
N THR A 164 10.46 4.09 9.53
CA THR A 164 10.53 2.87 10.35
C THR A 164 11.96 2.31 10.45
N GLU A 165 12.27 1.61 11.55
CA GLU A 165 13.47 0.73 11.68
C GLU A 165 13.38 -0.54 10.80
N PHE A 166 12.65 -0.47 9.68
CA PHE A 166 12.61 -1.57 8.73
C PHE A 166 13.99 -1.67 8.06
N GLU A 167 14.57 -2.88 8.03
CA GLU A 167 15.83 -3.14 7.33
C GLU A 167 15.58 -3.08 5.82
N ILE A 168 15.47 -1.86 5.29
CA ILE A 168 15.40 -1.59 3.86
C ILE A 168 16.75 -2.00 3.29
N ARG A 169 16.74 -2.85 2.26
CA ARG A 169 17.98 -3.13 1.53
C ARG A 169 18.50 -1.86 0.86
N GLU A 170 19.81 -1.66 0.83
CA GLU A 170 20.44 -0.45 0.27
C GLU A 170 19.92 -0.12 -1.14
N ASP A 171 19.66 -1.13 -1.98
CA ASP A 171 19.14 -0.99 -3.35
C ASP A 171 17.71 -0.41 -3.42
N TRP A 172 16.92 -0.52 -2.35
CA TRP A 172 15.56 0.01 -2.29
C TRP A 172 15.54 1.46 -1.82
N THR A 173 16.42 1.83 -0.89
CA THR A 173 16.50 3.18 -0.32
C THR A 173 16.74 4.23 -1.40
N ASP A 174 17.67 3.96 -2.33
CA ASP A 174 17.96 4.87 -3.45
C ASP A 174 16.73 5.16 -4.31
N LEU A 175 15.92 4.13 -4.60
CA LEU A 175 14.69 4.30 -5.38
C LEU A 175 13.65 5.10 -4.59
N VAL A 176 13.47 4.77 -3.32
CA VAL A 176 12.50 5.42 -2.42
C VAL A 176 12.80 6.92 -2.32
N GLU A 177 14.04 7.28 -2.01
CA GLU A 177 14.48 8.66 -1.93
C GLU A 177 14.34 9.40 -3.26
N TYR A 178 14.76 8.77 -4.36
CA TYR A 178 14.64 9.32 -5.71
C TYR A 178 13.19 9.70 -6.03
N VAL A 179 12.24 8.78 -5.81
CA VAL A 179 10.82 8.99 -6.13
C VAL A 179 10.22 10.10 -5.26
N LEU A 180 10.48 10.07 -3.94
CA LEU A 180 9.96 11.08 -3.01
C LEU A 180 10.52 12.48 -3.33
N GLN A 181 11.83 12.60 -3.56
CA GLN A 181 12.46 13.85 -3.91
C GLN A 181 11.91 14.40 -5.24
N LYS A 182 11.72 13.54 -6.24
CA LYS A 182 11.16 13.94 -7.54
C LYS A 182 9.70 14.37 -7.42
N CYS A 183 8.91 13.70 -6.59
CA CYS A 183 7.52 14.08 -6.31
C CYS A 183 7.45 15.49 -5.68
N LEU A 184 8.26 15.75 -4.65
CA LEU A 184 8.31 17.07 -3.99
C LEU A 184 8.70 18.18 -4.98
N LYS A 185 9.78 17.98 -5.73
CA LYS A 185 10.22 18.93 -6.77
C LYS A 185 9.12 19.21 -7.80
N THR A 186 8.37 18.19 -8.21
CA THR A 186 7.27 18.33 -9.18
C THR A 186 6.08 19.11 -8.60
N LYS A 187 5.78 18.95 -7.30
CA LYS A 187 4.73 19.70 -6.60
C LYS A 187 5.11 21.17 -6.40
N HIS A 188 6.37 21.45 -6.06
CA HIS A 188 6.89 22.83 -5.95
C HIS A 188 6.98 23.55 -7.30
N VAL A 189 7.22 22.86 -8.41
CA VAL A 189 7.21 23.50 -9.75
C VAL A 189 5.79 23.89 -10.21
N LYS A 190 4.75 23.25 -9.69
CA LYS A 190 3.34 23.62 -9.97
C LYS A 190 2.78 24.67 -8.99
N ALA A 191 3.51 24.99 -7.91
CA ALA A 191 3.11 25.94 -6.89
C ALA A 191 4.28 26.85 -6.50
N VAL A 192 4.34 28.06 -7.06
CA VAL A 192 5.18 29.15 -6.52
C VAL A 192 4.33 30.42 -6.56
N PRO A 193 4.36 31.30 -5.54
CA PRO A 193 5.37 31.49 -4.46
C PRO A 193 4.83 31.17 -3.06
N THR A 194 5.54 31.01 -1.94
CA THR A 194 6.95 30.87 -1.46
C THR A 194 6.77 30.28 -0.02
N ASP A 195 7.85 29.94 0.68
CA ASP A 195 7.91 29.57 2.12
C ASP A 195 7.69 28.10 2.50
N LEU A 196 8.66 27.26 2.15
CA LEU A 196 9.17 26.28 3.11
C LEU A 196 10.65 26.02 2.82
N LYS A 197 11.52 26.57 3.68
CA LYS A 197 12.97 26.41 3.61
C LYS A 197 13.33 25.11 4.35
N LEU A 198 13.47 24.01 3.60
CA LEU A 198 14.16 22.83 4.11
C LEU A 198 15.65 23.00 3.78
N CYS A 199 16.46 23.12 4.83
CA CYS A 199 17.90 23.26 4.76
C CYS A 199 18.49 22.05 4.01
N LEU A 200 19.21 22.33 2.93
CA LEU A 200 20.21 21.44 2.37
C LEU A 200 21.53 21.90 2.99
N ASP A 201 22.08 21.11 3.90
CA ASP A 201 23.45 21.34 4.35
C ASP A 201 24.34 20.29 3.67
N GLU A 202 25.23 20.81 2.82
CA GLU A 202 26.41 20.12 2.32
C GLU A 202 27.45 20.00 3.45
N ASP A 203 28.29 18.97 3.35
CA ASP A 203 29.28 18.54 4.32
C ASP A 203 30.21 19.65 4.86
N GLU A 204 30.50 19.62 6.17
CA GLU A 204 31.87 19.87 6.66
C GLU A 204 32.14 19.28 8.05
N GLU A 205 33.40 18.90 8.22
CA GLU A 205 34.00 18.01 9.21
C GLU A 205 34.35 18.71 10.54
N MET A 206 34.36 17.93 11.63
CA MET A 206 35.21 18.06 12.85
C MET A 206 35.08 19.28 13.79
N GLY A 207 34.72 19.01 15.05
CA GLY A 207 35.17 19.83 16.19
C GLY A 207 34.32 19.83 17.48
N ALA A 208 34.59 18.87 18.36
CA ALA A 208 34.61 18.90 19.84
C ALA A 208 33.59 19.70 20.71
N ASP A 209 33.24 19.00 21.81
CA ASP A 209 32.90 19.43 23.18
C ASP A 209 31.44 19.57 23.68
N VAL A 210 31.00 18.51 24.36
CA VAL A 210 30.52 18.41 25.76
C VAL A 210 29.54 19.48 26.29
N ALA A 211 28.31 19.07 26.64
CA ALA A 211 27.73 19.25 27.99
C ALA A 211 26.37 18.54 28.19
N GLN A 212 26.35 17.68 29.21
CA GLN A 212 25.26 17.13 30.03
C GLN A 212 23.79 17.31 29.60
N ARG A 213 23.09 16.18 29.34
CA ARG A 213 21.63 16.07 29.55
C ARG A 213 21.31 15.16 30.73
N LYS A 214 20.56 15.74 31.65
CA LYS A 214 20.11 15.24 32.93
C LYS A 214 18.90 14.32 32.71
N ILE A 215 19.01 13.08 33.17
CA ILE A 215 17.92 12.11 33.23
C ILE A 215 16.86 12.64 34.20
N THR A 216 15.62 12.82 33.72
CA THR A 216 14.46 13.02 34.58
C THR A 216 13.47 11.90 34.27
N LEU A 217 13.34 10.99 35.23
CA LEU A 217 12.33 9.94 35.26
C LEU A 217 11.01 10.58 35.67
N GLU A 218 9.97 10.44 34.85
CA GLU A 218 8.59 10.73 35.23
C GLU A 218 7.68 9.51 34.96
N PRO A 219 6.57 9.37 35.71
CA PRO A 219 6.04 8.10 36.17
C PRO A 219 5.06 7.45 35.19
N VAL A 220 5.00 6.12 35.26
CA VAL A 220 4.06 5.23 34.58
C VAL A 220 2.60 5.66 34.82
N LYS A 221 1.86 5.96 33.75
CA LYS A 221 0.39 6.08 33.74
C LYS A 221 -0.23 4.82 33.12
N GLU A 222 -1.34 4.38 33.73
CA GLU A 222 -2.24 3.32 33.24
C GLU A 222 -2.77 3.61 31.81
N PRO A 223 -3.18 2.59 31.03
CA PRO A 223 -3.34 2.71 29.59
C PRO A 223 -4.52 3.61 29.22
N ALA A 224 -4.21 4.77 28.65
CA ALA A 224 -5.17 5.62 27.98
C ALA A 224 -5.84 4.83 26.84
N ALA A 225 -7.14 5.06 26.62
CA ALA A 225 -7.88 4.48 25.50
C ALA A 225 -7.10 4.72 24.18
N PRO A 226 -7.01 3.73 23.29
CA PRO A 226 -6.17 3.83 22.10
C PRO A 226 -6.66 4.99 21.25
N GLU A 227 -5.81 6.02 21.16
CA GLU A 227 -6.06 7.22 20.36
C GLU A 227 -6.36 6.80 18.92
N TRP A 228 -7.35 7.44 18.30
CA TRP A 228 -7.73 7.12 16.92
C TRP A 228 -6.70 7.72 15.98
N SER A 229 -5.85 6.86 15.41
CA SER A 229 -4.88 7.27 14.39
C SER A 229 -5.60 7.62 13.07
N LYS A 230 -4.90 8.33 12.18
CA LYS A 230 -5.44 8.64 10.84
C LYS A 230 -5.65 7.34 10.04
N GLU A 231 -4.81 6.34 10.26
CA GLU A 231 -4.92 5.00 9.70
C GLU A 231 -6.17 4.27 10.18
N ASP A 232 -6.51 4.39 11.48
CA ASP A 232 -7.74 3.83 12.04
C ASP A 232 -8.98 4.50 11.42
N GLN A 233 -8.91 5.81 11.18
CA GLN A 233 -9.96 6.56 10.54
C GLN A 233 -10.16 6.13 9.08
N GLU A 234 -9.08 6.02 8.30
CA GLU A 234 -9.12 5.58 6.89
C GLU A 234 -9.64 4.14 6.74
N SER A 235 -9.26 3.24 7.64
CA SER A 235 -9.66 1.83 7.63
C SER A 235 -11.13 1.64 8.03
N LEU A 236 -11.70 2.58 8.77
CA LEU A 236 -13.05 2.48 9.33
C LEU A 236 -14.14 2.37 8.26
N CYS A 237 -14.01 3.10 7.15
CA CYS A 237 -14.94 3.02 6.02
C CYS A 237 -14.93 1.63 5.36
N TRP A 238 -13.73 1.04 5.24
CA TRP A 238 -13.56 -0.31 4.72
C TRP A 238 -14.18 -1.34 5.66
N TYR A 239 -13.86 -1.30 6.97
CA TYR A 239 -14.43 -2.19 7.98
C TYR A 239 -15.96 -2.08 8.06
N PHE A 240 -16.52 -0.86 7.98
CA PHE A 240 -17.96 -0.65 7.97
C PHE A 240 -18.63 -1.32 6.77
N THR A 241 -18.07 -1.15 5.56
CA THR A 241 -18.59 -1.75 4.33
C THR A 241 -18.64 -3.28 4.41
N GLN A 242 -17.63 -3.92 5.02
CA GLN A 242 -17.62 -5.37 5.25
C GLN A 242 -18.65 -5.81 6.30
N SER A 243 -18.99 -4.92 7.21
CA SER A 243 -19.84 -5.21 8.38
C SER A 243 -21.32 -4.93 8.17
N VAL A 244 -21.73 -4.30 7.05
CA VAL A 244 -23.13 -3.93 6.76
C VAL A 244 -24.06 -5.15 6.70
N MET A 245 -23.54 -6.31 6.31
CA MET A 245 -24.30 -7.57 6.24
C MET A 245 -24.26 -8.37 7.55
N ALA A 246 -23.51 -7.93 8.55
CA ALA A 246 -23.47 -8.57 9.86
C ALA A 246 -24.68 -8.16 10.71
N GLY A 247 -25.18 -9.09 11.54
CA GLY A 247 -26.28 -8.78 12.49
C GLY A 247 -25.88 -7.74 13.54
N ASP A 248 -24.59 -7.64 13.87
CA ASP A 248 -24.02 -6.54 14.65
C ASP A 248 -22.78 -5.97 13.95
N PRO A 249 -22.96 -4.92 13.12
CA PRO A 249 -21.86 -4.30 12.38
C PRO A 249 -20.75 -3.75 13.28
N ILE A 250 -21.09 -3.25 14.47
CA ILE A 250 -20.11 -2.61 15.38
C ILE A 250 -19.22 -3.68 16.04
N ALA A 251 -19.79 -4.82 16.42
CA ALA A 251 -19.00 -5.95 16.94
C ALA A 251 -18.04 -6.49 15.87
N HIS A 252 -18.51 -6.58 14.63
CA HIS A 252 -17.69 -7.04 13.52
C HIS A 252 -16.54 -6.07 13.22
N ILE A 253 -16.79 -4.75 13.25
CA ILE A 253 -15.73 -3.74 13.13
C ILE A 253 -14.71 -3.84 14.27
N GLN A 254 -15.15 -4.04 15.52
CA GLN A 254 -14.22 -4.24 16.65
C GLN A 254 -13.32 -5.46 16.45
N GLN A 255 -13.89 -6.56 15.97
CA GLN A 255 -13.15 -7.77 15.66
C GLN A 255 -12.13 -7.53 14.54
N LEU A 256 -12.52 -6.81 13.48
CA LEU A 256 -11.61 -6.45 12.39
C LEU A 256 -10.47 -5.54 12.86
N PHE A 257 -10.69 -4.62 13.80
CA PHE A 257 -9.61 -3.83 14.40
C PHE A 257 -8.66 -4.68 15.26
N LEU A 258 -9.20 -5.65 16.01
CA LEU A 258 -8.38 -6.56 16.80
C LEU A 258 -7.53 -7.48 15.93
N GLU A 259 -8.12 -8.02 14.86
CA GLU A 259 -7.46 -8.96 13.94
C GLU A 259 -6.41 -8.27 13.05
N ASN A 260 -6.69 -7.06 12.56
CA ASN A 260 -5.83 -6.37 11.59
C ASN A 260 -4.87 -5.35 12.22
N CYS A 261 -5.22 -4.79 13.39
CA CYS A 261 -4.42 -3.71 14.01
C CYS A 261 -3.92 -4.09 15.41
N GLY A 262 -4.27 -5.26 15.95
CA GLY A 262 -3.90 -5.68 17.30
C GLY A 262 -4.47 -4.80 18.42
N GLN A 263 -5.39 -3.88 18.09
CA GLN A 263 -6.00 -2.92 19.01
C GLN A 263 -7.50 -3.14 19.10
N THR A 264 -8.05 -3.13 20.32
CA THR A 264 -9.50 -3.17 20.52
C THR A 264 -10.03 -1.73 20.63
N LYS A 265 -10.76 -1.25 19.63
CA LYS A 265 -11.46 0.03 19.69
C LYS A 265 -12.78 -0.12 20.46
N THR A 266 -13.21 0.93 21.15
CA THR A 266 -14.50 0.94 21.87
C THR A 266 -15.67 1.03 20.89
N ARG A 267 -16.81 0.42 21.23
CA ARG A 267 -18.04 0.45 20.42
C ARG A 267 -18.52 1.87 20.17
N THR A 268 -18.57 2.67 21.23
CA THR A 268 -18.89 4.10 21.18
C THR A 268 -17.89 4.89 20.34
N GLY A 269 -16.59 4.61 20.46
CA GLY A 269 -15.56 5.26 19.63
C GLY A 269 -15.71 4.95 18.15
N ILE A 270 -16.09 3.72 17.80
CA ILE A 270 -16.39 3.33 16.41
C ILE A 270 -17.61 4.09 15.90
N ILE A 271 -18.70 4.12 16.66
CA ILE A 271 -19.94 4.81 16.28
C ILE A 271 -19.71 6.31 16.08
N GLU A 272 -18.97 6.96 16.99
CA GLU A 272 -18.60 8.37 16.89
C GLU A 272 -17.75 8.67 15.64
N ASN A 273 -16.75 7.83 15.34
CA ASN A 273 -15.91 8.04 14.17
C ASN A 273 -16.63 7.73 12.85
N LEU A 274 -17.57 6.78 12.83
CA LEU A 274 -18.43 6.53 11.67
C LEU A 274 -19.28 7.76 11.34
N TRP A 275 -19.82 8.44 12.37
CA TRP A 275 -20.60 9.65 12.20
C TRP A 275 -19.74 10.86 11.82
N LYS A 276 -18.61 11.08 12.51
CA LYS A 276 -17.66 12.18 12.21
C LYS A 276 -17.13 12.14 10.77
N GLN A 277 -16.97 10.94 10.20
CA GLN A 277 -16.53 10.75 8.81
C GLN A 277 -17.68 10.76 7.79
N GLY A 278 -18.94 10.90 8.24
CA GLY A 278 -20.12 10.87 7.36
C GLY A 278 -20.41 9.50 6.73
N ILE A 279 -19.87 8.42 7.31
CA ILE A 279 -20.09 7.04 6.85
C ILE A 279 -21.51 6.58 7.21
N ILE A 280 -22.04 7.05 8.34
CA ILE A 280 -23.42 6.82 8.79
C ILE A 280 -24.17 8.15 8.94
N GLN A 281 -25.47 8.13 8.68
CA GLN A 281 -26.34 9.29 8.86
C GLN A 281 -26.69 9.53 10.34
N GLU A 282 -27.19 10.73 10.66
CA GLU A 282 -27.48 11.13 12.05
C GLU A 282 -28.53 10.24 12.74
N ASP A 283 -29.51 9.74 11.99
CA ASP A 283 -30.53 8.79 12.43
C ASP A 283 -29.94 7.41 12.78
N GLN A 284 -28.99 6.93 11.97
CA GLN A 284 -28.24 5.70 12.21
C GLN A 284 -27.31 5.82 13.42
N TYR A 285 -26.63 6.98 13.56
CA TYR A 285 -25.81 7.29 14.72
C TYR A 285 -26.63 7.24 16.02
N LYS A 286 -27.78 7.93 16.08
CA LYS A 286 -28.67 7.93 17.25
C LYS A 286 -29.16 6.52 17.60
N THR A 287 -29.52 5.73 16.60
CA THR A 287 -30.01 4.36 16.79
C THR A 287 -28.92 3.43 17.35
N LEU A 288 -27.71 3.50 16.79
CA LEU A 288 -26.58 2.68 17.22
C LEU A 288 -26.07 3.11 18.60
N PHE A 289 -25.97 4.41 18.85
CA PHE A 289 -25.49 4.96 20.12
C PHE A 289 -26.46 4.65 21.28
N ALA A 290 -27.78 4.74 21.03
CA ALA A 290 -28.81 4.40 22.02
C ALA A 290 -28.79 2.90 22.41
N ARG A 291 -28.33 2.02 21.51
CA ARG A 291 -28.19 0.57 21.79
C ARG A 291 -27.00 0.25 22.71
N GLU A 292 -26.02 1.14 22.78
CA GLU A 292 -24.80 0.98 23.58
C GLU A 292 -24.87 1.70 24.94
N MET A 293 -25.87 2.58 25.14
CA MET A 293 -26.17 3.16 26.44
C MET A 293 -26.90 2.13 27.31
N PRO A 294 -26.60 2.01 28.62
CA PRO A 294 -27.44 1.25 29.52
C PRO A 294 -28.88 1.83 29.50
N PRO A 295 -29.92 1.03 29.79
CA PRO A 295 -31.26 1.55 29.92
C PRO A 295 -31.27 2.50 31.12
N ASN A 296 -31.12 3.80 30.85
CA ASN A 296 -31.21 4.82 31.87
C ASN A 296 -32.64 5.34 31.89
N ASP A 297 -33.18 5.44 33.10
CA ASP A 297 -34.54 5.85 33.42
C ASP A 297 -35.00 7.09 32.60
N PRO A 298 -36.30 7.18 32.26
CA PRO A 298 -36.87 8.21 31.40
C PRO A 298 -36.96 9.63 32.03
N GLU A 299 -36.06 9.97 32.94
CA GLU A 299 -35.94 11.31 33.52
C GLU A 299 -34.58 11.88 33.19
N VAL A 300 -34.52 12.64 32.10
CA VAL A 300 -33.77 13.90 31.86
C VAL A 300 -33.80 14.13 30.33
N ILE A 301 -35.02 14.32 29.82
CA ILE A 301 -35.24 15.13 28.62
C ILE A 301 -36.04 16.33 29.10
N GLN A 302 -35.33 17.33 29.64
CA GLN A 302 -35.74 18.73 29.71
C GLN A 302 -34.55 19.53 30.27
N SER A 303 -34.22 20.64 29.60
CA SER A 303 -33.05 21.52 29.80
C SER A 303 -31.76 20.90 29.22
N ASN A 304 -31.17 21.35 28.12
CA ASN A 304 -30.93 22.72 27.67
C ASN A 304 -30.98 22.82 26.14
N ASN A 305 -32.14 23.22 25.62
CA ASN A 305 -32.21 23.97 24.36
C ASN A 305 -32.25 25.45 24.76
N SER A 306 -31.08 26.08 24.92
CA SER A 306 -30.88 27.54 24.85
C SER A 306 -29.45 27.92 25.25
N GLU A 307 -28.76 28.63 24.38
CA GLU A 307 -27.68 29.60 24.69
C GLU A 307 -26.38 29.08 25.36
N MET A 308 -25.49 28.47 24.57
CA MET A 308 -24.01 28.43 24.70
C MET A 308 -23.51 27.52 23.56
N ASP A 309 -22.70 27.90 22.56
CA ASP A 309 -21.73 28.97 22.43
C ASP A 309 -21.70 29.51 20.98
N ILE A 310 -22.55 30.50 20.69
CA ILE A 310 -22.38 31.42 19.54
C ILE A 310 -21.07 32.23 19.70
N LEU A 311 -20.43 32.19 20.88
CA LEU A 311 -19.17 32.84 21.18
C LEU A 311 -17.93 32.04 20.74
N GLU A 312 -17.97 30.70 20.68
CA GLU A 312 -16.84 29.92 20.13
C GLU A 312 -16.72 30.09 18.60
N GLY A 313 -17.84 30.29 17.90
CA GLY A 313 -17.85 30.57 16.46
C GLY A 313 -17.36 31.97 16.08
N ILE A 314 -17.41 32.94 17.00
CA ILE A 314 -16.92 34.31 16.76
C ILE A 314 -15.42 34.43 17.07
N GLN A 315 -14.91 33.64 18.02
CA GLN A 315 -13.47 33.62 18.34
C GLN A 315 -12.63 33.04 17.19
N VAL A 316 -13.15 32.04 16.46
CA VAL A 316 -12.47 31.44 15.29
C VAL A 316 -12.36 32.40 14.10
N ILE A 317 -13.22 33.42 14.00
CA ILE A 317 -13.19 34.41 12.90
C ILE A 317 -12.23 35.58 13.20
N ILE A 318 -11.93 35.86 14.48
CA ILE A 318 -10.95 36.89 14.87
C ILE A 318 -9.50 36.37 14.73
N ASP A 319 -9.28 35.06 14.84
CA ASP A 319 -7.95 34.46 14.67
C ASP A 319 -7.54 34.21 13.19
N TYR A 320 -8.39 34.60 12.22
CA TYR A 320 -8.15 34.45 10.77
C TYR A 320 -8.28 35.75 9.96
N LEU A 321 -8.20 36.92 10.61
CA LEU A 321 -7.96 38.24 10.01
C LEU A 321 -6.62 38.81 10.48
#